data_AF-T2KG47-F1
#
_entry.id   AF-T2KG47-F1
#
_cell.length_a   1.000
_cell.length_b   1.000
_cell.length_c   1.000
_cell.angle_alpha   90.00
_cell.angle_beta   90.00
_cell.angle_gamma   90.00
#
_symmetry.space_group_name_H-M   'P 1'
#
loop_
_entity.id
_entity.type
_entity.pdbx_description
1 polymer ?
#
loop_
_entity_poly.entity_id
_entity_poly.type
_entity_poly.pdbx_seq_one_letter_code
_entity_poly.pdbx_strand_id
1 'polypeptide(L)' 'VDIDWEFPENKDDMDHFVQLVALFKQRIKKQVPGGLITMAVPSTDWSGKWYDADGLKPNVDYFNVMSYDLYGAW' A
#
# COMPACT_ATOMS: atom_id res chain seq x y z
N VAL A 1 -6.62 8.94 4.09
CA VAL A 1 -5.17 8.77 4.30
C VAL A 1 -4.64 8.04 3.10
N ASP A 2 -3.54 8.51 2.54
CA ASP A 2 -2.81 7.81 1.49
C ASP A 2 -1.58 7.19 2.13
N ILE A 3 -1.35 5.90 1.89
CA ILE A 3 -0.24 5.14 2.44
C ILE A 3 0.82 5.00 1.35
N ASP A 4 1.99 5.54 1.61
CA ASP A 4 3.09 5.64 0.65
C ASP A 4 4.39 5.10 1.27
N TRP A 5 4.48 3.78 1.38
CA TRP A 5 5.69 3.10 1.87
C TRP A 5 6.50 2.60 0.68
N GLU A 6 7.62 3.25 0.39
CA GLU A 6 8.57 2.87 -0.67
C GLU A 6 9.85 2.23 -0.09
N PHE A 7 9.98 0.92 0.08
CA PHE A 7 9.01 -0.17 -0.15
C PHE A 7 9.09 -1.18 1.01
N PRO A 8 8.08 -2.04 1.22
CA PRO A 8 8.29 -3.32 1.89
C PRO A 8 9.44 -4.09 1.19
N GLU A 9 10.39 -4.63 1.94
CA GLU A 9 11.63 -5.19 1.35
C GLU A 9 11.74 -6.71 1.46
N ASN A 10 10.88 -7.32 2.27
CA ASN A 10 10.94 -8.75 2.58
C ASN A 10 9.55 -9.32 2.95
N LYS A 11 9.50 -10.63 3.21
CA LYS A 11 8.26 -11.36 3.55
C LYS A 11 7.62 -10.87 4.84
N ASP A 12 8.43 -10.52 5.85
CA ASP A 12 7.92 -10.02 7.13
C ASP A 12 7.29 -8.64 6.96
N ASP A 13 7.93 -7.75 6.18
CA ASP A 13 7.35 -6.44 5.85
C ASP A 13 6.01 -6.61 5.11
N MET A 14 5.96 -7.48 4.11
CA MET A 14 4.74 -7.76 3.35
C MET A 14 3.59 -8.20 4.28
N ASP A 15 3.85 -9.15 5.19
CA ASP A 15 2.84 -9.67 6.12
C ASP A 15 2.39 -8.63 7.15
N HIS A 16 3.33 -7.88 7.71
CA HIS A 16 3.01 -6.82 8.67
C HIS A 16 2.34 -5.63 8.00
N PHE A 17 2.61 -5.36 6.74
CA PHE A 17 2.00 -4.27 6.00
C PHE A 17 0.49 -4.50 5.82
N VAL A 18 0.08 -5.73 5.48
CA VAL A 18 -1.35 -6.10 5.44
C VAL A 18 -2.03 -5.84 6.79
N GLN A 19 -1.38 -6.22 7.90
CA GLN A 19 -1.90 -6.00 9.25
C GLN A 19 -2.03 -4.52 9.59
N LEU A 20 -1.02 -3.71 9.23
CA LEU A 20 -1.01 -2.26 9.42
C LEU A 20 -2.18 -1.61 8.68
N VAL A 21 -2.40 -1.94 7.41
CA VAL A 21 -3.45 -1.34 6.57
C VAL A 21 -4.84 -1.76 7.05
N ALA A 22 -5.00 -3.02 7.48
CA ALA A 22 -6.24 -3.49 8.11
C ALA A 22 -6.56 -2.72 9.41
N LEU A 23 -5.54 -2.45 10.24
CA LEU A 23 -5.69 -1.64 11.45
C LEU A 23 -6.09 -0.19 11.10
N PHE A 24 -5.46 0.42 10.10
CA PHE A 24 -5.84 1.75 9.62
C PHE A 24 -7.30 1.78 9.18
N LYS A 25 -7.75 0.81 8.38
CA LYS A 25 -9.17 0.70 7.99
C LYS A 25 -10.11 0.64 9.16
N GLN A 26 -9.79 -0.13 10.18
CA GLN A 26 -10.61 -0.20 11.38
C GLN A 26 -10.69 1.15 12.12
N ARG A 27 -9.59 1.90 12.19
CA ARG A 27 -9.51 3.18 12.91
C ARG A 27 -10.15 4.31 12.12
N ILE A 28 -9.83 4.44 10.83
CA ILE A 28 -10.38 5.48 9.94
C ILE A 28 -11.90 5.36 9.84
N LYS A 29 -12.44 4.15 9.65
CA LYS A 29 -13.90 3.95 9.62
C LYS A 29 -14.62 4.42 10.88
N LYS A 30 -13.95 4.36 12.04
CA LYS A 30 -14.52 4.79 13.33
C LYS A 30 -14.37 6.29 13.56
N GLN A 31 -13.24 6.87 13.18
CA GLN A 31 -12.86 8.24 13.55
C GLN A 31 -13.15 9.27 12.48
N VAL A 32 -13.23 8.86 11.21
CA VAL A 32 -13.38 9.75 10.05
C VAL A 32 -14.49 9.19 9.16
N PRO A 33 -15.76 9.51 9.42
CA PRO A 33 -16.86 9.13 8.54
C PRO A 33 -16.61 9.59 7.10
N GLY A 34 -16.67 8.65 6.15
CA GLY A 34 -16.34 8.93 4.73
C GLY A 34 -14.85 9.07 4.42
N GLY A 35 -13.97 8.84 5.39
CA GLY A 35 -12.53 8.83 5.16
C GLY A 35 -12.09 7.68 4.26
N LEU A 36 -11.33 8.00 3.22
CA LEU A 36 -10.75 7.02 2.31
C LEU A 36 -9.38 6.54 2.79
N ILE A 37 -9.02 5.32 2.40
CA ILE A 37 -7.69 4.74 2.50
C ILE A 37 -7.22 4.42 1.09
N THR A 38 -6.17 5.09 0.66
CA THR A 38 -5.56 4.87 -0.66
C THR A 38 -4.10 4.47 -0.46
N MET A 39 -3.46 3.97 -1.50
CA MET A 39 -2.08 3.50 -1.41
C MET A 39 -1.32 3.74 -2.71
N ALA A 40 -0.15 4.35 -2.60
CA ALA A 40 0.83 4.37 -3.66
C ALA A 40 1.52 3.01 -3.76
N VAL A 41 1.62 2.46 -4.97
CA VAL A 41 2.25 1.15 -5.22
C VAL A 41 3.23 1.24 -6.38
N PRO A 42 4.35 0.49 -6.35
CA PRO A 42 5.30 0.45 -7.45
C PRO A 42 4.65 -0.10 -8.73
N SER A 43 5.10 0.38 -9.89
CA SER A 43 4.64 -0.13 -11.19
C SER A 43 5.44 -1.33 -11.70
N THR A 44 6.45 -1.79 -10.97
CA THR A 44 7.33 -2.91 -11.36
C THR A 44 7.40 -3.99 -10.29
N ASP A 45 7.67 -5.22 -10.71
CA ASP A 45 7.75 -6.38 -9.81
C ASP A 45 8.97 -6.34 -8.87
N TRP A 46 9.98 -5.53 -9.19
CA TRP A 46 11.21 -5.41 -8.39
C TRP A 46 10.91 -5.18 -6.90
N SER A 47 10.05 -4.19 -6.64
CA SER A 47 9.49 -3.89 -5.31
C SER A 47 8.05 -4.44 -5.16
N GLY A 48 7.29 -4.52 -6.26
CA GLY A 48 5.89 -4.94 -6.24
C GLY A 48 5.66 -6.36 -5.69
N LYS A 49 6.65 -7.26 -5.81
CA LYS A 49 6.57 -8.62 -5.25
C LYS A 49 6.39 -8.68 -3.72
N TRP A 50 6.70 -7.60 -3.00
CA TRP A 50 6.53 -7.50 -1.55
C TRP A 50 5.22 -6.82 -1.14
N TYR A 51 4.31 -6.61 -2.08
CA TYR A 51 2.95 -6.15 -1.83
C TYR A 51 1.99 -7.32 -2.02
N ASP A 52 1.41 -7.83 -0.92
CA ASP A 52 0.33 -8.81 -0.99
C ASP A 52 -0.95 -8.13 -1.49
N ALA A 53 -1.12 -8.10 -2.81
CA ALA A 53 -2.26 -7.44 -3.45
C ALA A 53 -3.61 -8.01 -2.98
N ASP A 54 -3.70 -9.32 -2.74
CA ASP A 54 -4.93 -9.97 -2.29
C ASP A 54 -5.23 -9.65 -0.82
N GLY A 55 -4.20 -9.52 0.02
CA GLY A 55 -4.32 -9.06 1.40
C GLY A 55 -4.61 -7.56 1.53
N LEU A 56 -4.08 -6.73 0.63
CA LEU A 56 -4.20 -5.27 0.67
C LEU A 56 -5.50 -4.76 0.04
N LYS A 57 -5.93 -5.31 -1.10
CA LYS A 57 -7.11 -4.86 -1.86
C LYS A 57 -8.39 -4.75 -1.02
N PRO A 58 -8.70 -5.66 -0.07
CA PRO A 58 -9.86 -5.51 0.79
C PRO A 58 -9.75 -4.32 1.76
N ASN A 59 -8.57 -3.76 1.98
CA ASN A 59 -8.32 -2.75 3.02
C ASN A 59 -8.13 -1.33 2.48
N VAL A 60 -7.92 -1.17 1.18
CA VAL A 60 -7.83 0.12 0.49
C VAL A 60 -9.05 0.35 -0.40
N ASP A 61 -9.36 1.61 -0.68
CA ASP A 61 -10.41 2.01 -1.62
C ASP A 61 -9.92 1.95 -3.07
N TYR A 62 -8.68 2.38 -3.33
CA TYR A 62 -8.00 2.24 -4.61
C TYR A 62 -6.49 2.41 -4.47
N PHE A 63 -5.77 1.96 -5.51
CA PHE A 63 -4.31 2.07 -5.63
C PHE A 63 -3.91 3.16 -6.61
N ASN A 64 -2.91 3.94 -6.24
CA ASN A 64 -2.22 4.91 -7.07
C ASN A 64 -0.94 4.24 -7.58
N VAL A 65 -0.94 3.75 -8.82
CA VAL A 65 0.24 3.10 -9.39
C VAL A 65 1.27 4.15 -9.78
N MET A 66 2.47 4.10 -9.19
CA MET A 66 3.57 5.01 -9.46
C MET A 66 4.24 4.67 -10.80
N SER A 67 3.58 5.02 -11.90
CA SER A 67 3.99 4.75 -13.28
C SER A 67 5.00 5.78 -13.82
N TYR A 68 5.92 6.18 -12.96
CA TYR A 68 7.02 7.11 -13.22
C TYR A 68 8.32 6.55 -12.63
N ASP A 69 9.43 7.26 -12.79
CA ASP A 69 10.76 6.85 -12.34
C ASP A 69 11.19 5.45 -12.83
N LEU A 70 10.78 5.10 -14.05
CA LEU A 70 11.19 3.86 -14.71
C LEU A 70 12.62 3.92 -15.26
N TYR A 71 13.12 5.13 -15.54
CA TYR A 71 14.47 5.40 -15.99
C TYR A 71 14.94 6.74 -15.44
N GLY A 72 16.24 6.84 -15.14
CA GLY A 72 16.88 8.07 -14.69
C GLY A 72 18.38 7.89 -14.55
N ALA A 73 19.03 8.76 -13.79
CA ALA A 73 20.49 8.79 -13.67
C ALA A 73 21.08 7.77 -12.67
N TRP A 74 20.23 6.99 -12.00
CA TRP A 74 20.61 5.95 -11.04
C TRP A 74 21.07 4.66 -11.72
#